data_AF-A0A9P5Y716-F1
#
_entry.id   AF-A0A9P5Y716-F1
#
_cell.length_a   1.000
_cell.length_b   1.000
_cell.length_c   1.000
_cell.angle_alpha   90.00
_cell.angle_beta   90.00
_cell.angle_gamma   90.00
#
_symmetry.space_group_name_H-M   'P 1'
#
loop_
_entity.id
_entity.type
_entity.pdbx_description
1 polymer ?
#
loop_
_entity_poly.entity_id
_entity_poly.type
_entity_poly.pdbx_seq_one_letter_code
_entity_poly.pdbx_strand_id
1 'polypeptide(L)'
;MSVHHSCWKESILSYNITAIRHRPGVENPVADGLSRMWEDRERTTTDGSNWSVLPNWEASQGIVNDILSISHIPSPKQPLEIQFEDDIFFKPIVLHLLGFMAGDTPADRRKAAHRSSGFMIADGKLWKVSSKANDRVARTECIPSSQGFAQALKTHTTNGCFGPDLTQLHLRDKYFWP
;
A
#
# COMPACT_ATOMS: atom_id res chain seq x y z
N MET A 1 39.59 16.22 -5.80
CA MET A 1 38.41 16.83 -5.16
C MET A 1 37.34 15.75 -5.03
N SER A 2 36.63 15.66 -3.90
CA SER A 2 35.55 14.69 -3.69
C SER A 2 34.43 14.88 -4.74
N VAL A 3 33.91 13.79 -5.30
CA VAL A 3 32.82 13.79 -6.31
C VAL A 3 31.62 14.61 -5.83
N HIS A 4 31.32 14.52 -4.53
CA HIS A 4 30.24 15.26 -3.87
C HIS A 4 30.46 16.78 -3.89
N HIS A 5 31.72 17.24 -3.77
CA HIS A 5 32.05 18.66 -3.80
C HIS A 5 31.95 19.24 -5.22
N SER A 6 32.29 18.45 -6.24
CA SER A 6 32.11 18.81 -7.65
C SER A 6 30.63 18.91 -8.03
N CYS A 7 29.78 17.94 -7.67
CA CYS A 7 28.33 18.03 -7.92
C CYS A 7 27.68 19.23 -7.20
N TRP A 8 28.08 19.53 -5.97
CA TRP A 8 27.54 20.68 -5.24
C TRP A 8 27.93 22.01 -5.89
N LYS A 9 29.20 22.12 -6.33
CA LYS A 9 29.69 23.29 -7.07
C LYS A 9 28.99 23.47 -8.42
N GLU A 10 28.80 22.39 -9.16
CA GLU A 10 28.05 22.40 -10.43
C GLU A 10 26.58 22.76 -10.23
N SER A 11 25.94 22.26 -9.16
CA SER A 11 24.57 22.62 -8.81
C SER A 11 24.44 24.13 -8.57
N ILE A 12 25.30 24.75 -7.77
CA ILE A 12 25.26 26.20 -7.52
C ILE A 12 25.54 27.02 -8.78
N LEU A 13 26.51 26.60 -9.60
CA LEU A 13 26.86 27.30 -10.85
C LEU A 13 25.76 27.17 -11.93
N SER A 14 24.91 26.16 -11.84
CA SER A 14 23.81 25.93 -12.78
C SER A 14 22.61 26.86 -12.56
N TYR A 15 22.46 27.43 -11.36
CA TYR A 15 21.34 28.30 -11.03
C TYR A 15 21.70 29.78 -11.13
N ASN A 16 20.82 30.56 -11.77
CA ASN A 16 20.82 32.00 -11.63
C ASN A 16 20.12 32.37 -10.31
N ILE A 17 20.89 32.48 -9.22
CA ILE A 17 20.38 32.80 -7.89
C ILE A 17 20.06 34.30 -7.82
N THR A 18 18.78 34.63 -7.83
CA THR A 18 18.30 36.03 -7.76
C THR A 18 18.16 36.55 -6.33
N ALA A 19 17.84 35.67 -5.37
CA ALA A 19 17.74 36.02 -3.96
C ALA A 19 17.98 34.83 -3.03
N ILE A 20 18.44 35.12 -1.80
CA ILE A 20 18.68 34.12 -0.76
C ILE A 20 17.91 34.55 0.49
N ARG A 21 16.95 33.73 0.93
CA ARG A 21 16.16 34.02 2.14
C ARG A 21 16.74 33.31 3.35
N HIS A 22 16.86 34.05 4.45
CA HIS A 22 17.22 33.47 5.74
C HIS A 22 16.06 32.65 6.32
N ARG A 23 16.38 31.71 7.22
CA ARG A 23 15.35 30.93 7.93
C ARG A 23 14.48 31.88 8.76
N PRO A 24 13.15 31.68 8.78
CA PRO A 24 12.25 32.45 9.65
C PRO A 24 12.76 32.44 11.10
N GLY A 25 12.87 33.62 11.72
CA GLY A 25 13.38 33.81 13.09
C GLY A 25 14.83 34.29 13.21
N VAL A 26 15.57 34.44 12.10
CA VAL A 26 16.88 35.10 12.06
C VAL A 26 16.79 36.31 11.14
N GLU A 27 16.69 37.51 11.72
CA GLU A 27 16.55 38.76 10.97
C GLU A 27 17.92 39.44 10.83
N ASN A 28 18.43 39.56 9.61
CA ASN A 28 19.56 40.42 9.27
C ASN A 28 19.13 41.36 8.13
N PRO A 29 18.64 42.57 8.44
CA PRO A 29 18.04 43.46 7.45
C PRO A 29 19.03 43.91 6.37
N VAL A 30 20.32 44.01 6.71
CA VAL A 30 21.37 44.40 5.76
C VAL A 30 21.66 43.28 4.76
N ALA A 31 21.84 42.04 5.26
CA ALA A 31 22.09 40.89 4.39
C ALA A 31 20.88 40.53 3.54
N ASP A 32 19.67 40.62 4.10
CA ASP A 32 18.43 40.36 3.39
C ASP A 32 18.20 41.40 2.28
N GLY A 33 18.42 42.69 2.56
CA GLY A 33 18.34 43.75 1.54
C GLY A 33 19.34 43.59 0.39
N LEU A 34 20.60 43.23 0.70
CA LEU A 34 21.62 42.96 -0.32
C LEU A 34 21.28 41.71 -1.15
N SER A 35 20.71 40.67 -0.53
CA SER A 35 20.34 39.44 -1.23
C SER A 35 19.18 39.65 -2.21
N ARG A 36 18.28 40.59 -1.94
CA ARG A 36 17.09 40.87 -2.76
C ARG A 36 17.29 41.96 -3.82
N MET A 37 18.49 42.55 -3.88
CA MET A 37 18.80 43.64 -4.82
C MET A 37 18.57 43.27 -6.29
N TRP A 38 18.55 41.97 -6.61
CA TRP A 38 18.32 41.45 -7.95
C TRP A 38 16.91 40.84 -8.15
N GLU A 39 16.02 40.92 -7.15
CA GLU A 39 14.59 40.61 -7.34
C GLU A 39 13.96 41.68 -8.28
N ASP A 40 13.01 41.26 -9.12
CA ASP A 40 12.24 42.10 -10.06
C ASP A 40 13.03 42.88 -11.13
N ARG A 41 14.32 42.59 -11.34
CA ARG A 41 15.08 43.16 -12.46
C ARG A 41 14.66 42.51 -13.79
N GLU A 42 14.39 43.33 -14.80
CA GLU A 42 14.15 42.84 -16.17
C GLU A 42 15.37 42.08 -16.69
N ARG A 43 15.14 40.90 -17.27
CA ARG A 43 16.21 40.05 -17.81
C ARG A 43 16.74 40.70 -19.08
N THR A 44 18.05 40.91 -19.16
CA THR A 44 18.70 41.50 -20.33
C THR A 44 19.58 40.50 -21.07
N THR A 45 19.80 40.71 -22.35
CA THR A 45 20.65 39.85 -23.19
C THR A 45 22.14 40.05 -22.94
N THR A 46 22.53 41.11 -22.25
CA THR A 46 23.92 41.53 -22.03
C THR A 46 24.52 41.05 -20.72
N ASP A 47 23.70 40.75 -19.70
CA ASP A 47 24.14 40.32 -18.37
C ASP A 47 24.08 38.80 -18.15
N GLY A 48 23.74 38.03 -19.19
CA GLY A 48 23.58 36.58 -19.11
C GLY A 48 22.32 36.11 -18.37
N SER A 49 21.48 37.03 -17.89
CA SER A 49 20.21 36.67 -17.25
C SER A 49 19.18 36.15 -18.25
N ASN A 50 19.28 36.50 -19.55
CA ASN A 50 18.31 36.06 -20.56
C ASN A 50 18.17 34.53 -20.71
N TRP A 51 19.20 33.75 -20.34
CA TRP A 51 19.14 32.29 -20.40
C TRP A 51 19.49 31.69 -19.04
N SER A 52 18.62 30.84 -18.51
CA SER A 52 19.02 29.91 -17.45
C SER A 52 19.74 28.75 -18.12
N VAL A 53 20.76 28.17 -17.47
CA VAL A 53 21.23 26.84 -17.87
C VAL A 53 20.02 25.93 -17.75
N LEU A 54 19.43 25.56 -18.89
CA LEU A 54 18.42 24.52 -18.89
C LEU A 54 19.16 23.24 -18.45
N PRO A 55 18.62 22.42 -17.54
CA PRO A 55 19.15 21.09 -17.23
C PRO A 55 18.84 20.15 -18.42
N ASN A 56 19.29 20.50 -19.61
CA ASN A 56 18.75 20.04 -20.89
C ASN A 56 19.46 18.81 -21.48
N TRP A 57 20.03 17.95 -20.66
CA TRP A 57 20.21 16.56 -21.07
C TRP A 57 19.07 15.68 -20.56
N GLU A 58 18.69 15.85 -19.28
CA GLU A 58 17.53 15.16 -18.67
C GLU A 58 16.18 15.72 -19.14
N ALA A 59 16.07 17.04 -19.37
CA ALA A 59 14.81 17.63 -19.83
C ALA A 59 14.42 17.23 -21.26
N SER A 60 15.39 16.86 -22.11
CA SER A 60 15.15 16.47 -23.51
C SER A 60 14.92 14.97 -23.71
N GLN A 61 15.57 14.12 -22.91
CA GLN A 61 15.55 12.66 -23.09
C GLN A 61 14.69 11.96 -22.02
N GLY A 62 14.29 12.67 -20.97
CA GLY A 62 13.79 12.05 -19.75
C GLY A 62 14.89 11.33 -18.98
N ILE A 63 14.60 10.91 -17.76
CA ILE A 63 15.53 10.09 -16.97
C ILE A 63 15.57 8.70 -17.60
N VAL A 64 16.57 8.44 -18.44
CA VAL A 64 16.74 7.17 -19.18
C VAL A 64 16.85 5.97 -18.23
N ASN A 65 17.45 6.17 -17.05
CA ASN A 65 17.58 5.18 -16.00
C ASN A 65 16.92 5.69 -14.71
N ASP A 66 15.59 5.71 -14.68
CA ASP A 66 14.86 6.04 -13.47
C ASP A 66 14.91 4.87 -12.47
N ILE A 67 15.99 4.83 -11.67
CA ILE A 67 16.19 3.84 -10.60
C ILE A 67 15.12 3.96 -9.50
N LEU A 68 14.40 5.09 -9.47
CA LEU A 68 13.31 5.36 -8.52
C LEU A 68 11.93 5.08 -9.14
N SER A 69 11.88 4.57 -10.37
CA SER A 69 10.61 4.24 -11.03
C SER A 69 9.96 3.05 -10.35
N ILE A 70 8.91 3.31 -9.59
CA ILE A 70 8.06 2.26 -9.01
C ILE A 70 7.11 1.79 -10.11
N SER A 71 7.58 0.90 -10.98
CA SER A 71 6.70 0.24 -11.95
C SER A 71 5.75 -0.69 -11.19
N HIS A 72 4.45 -0.36 -11.20
CA HIS A 72 3.41 -1.16 -10.57
C HIS A 72 3.15 -2.41 -11.43
N ILE A 73 4.04 -3.41 -11.32
CA ILE A 73 3.82 -4.70 -11.97
C ILE A 73 2.63 -5.35 -11.23
N PRO A 74 1.51 -5.66 -11.91
CA PRO A 74 0.41 -6.35 -11.26
C PRO A 74 0.92 -7.72 -10.79
N SER A 75 0.96 -7.91 -9.47
CA SER A 75 1.27 -9.23 -8.90
C SER A 75 0.23 -10.23 -9.42
N PRO A 76 0.64 -11.45 -9.84
CA PRO A 76 -0.33 -12.49 -10.13
C PRO A 76 -1.24 -12.69 -8.91
N LYS A 77 -2.56 -12.74 -9.14
CA LYS A 77 -3.55 -13.00 -8.09
C LYS A 77 -3.19 -14.32 -7.41
N GLN A 78 -3.21 -14.33 -6.08
CA GLN A 78 -2.98 -15.58 -5.37
C GLN A 78 -4.21 -16.50 -5.50
N PRO A 79 -4.05 -17.83 -5.50
CA PRO A 79 -5.17 -18.77 -5.61
C PRO A 79 -6.28 -18.53 -4.58
N LEU A 80 -5.89 -18.10 -3.37
CA LEU A 80 -6.80 -17.82 -2.27
C LEU A 80 -7.63 -16.55 -2.51
N GLU A 81 -7.09 -15.57 -3.22
CA GLU A 81 -7.86 -14.38 -3.62
C GLU A 81 -8.94 -14.73 -4.63
N ILE A 82 -8.61 -15.60 -5.59
CA ILE A 82 -9.55 -16.08 -6.61
C ILE A 82 -10.67 -16.88 -5.94
N GLN A 83 -10.34 -17.73 -4.96
CA GLN A 83 -11.32 -18.55 -4.25
C GLN A 83 -12.36 -17.73 -3.48
N PHE A 84 -11.95 -16.59 -2.89
CA PHE A 84 -12.81 -15.75 -2.05
C PHE A 84 -13.18 -14.41 -2.72
N GLU A 85 -13.04 -14.28 -4.04
CA GLU A 85 -13.25 -13.02 -4.78
C GLU A 85 -14.69 -12.50 -4.67
N ASP A 86 -15.65 -13.42 -4.68
CA ASP A 86 -17.09 -13.16 -4.64
C ASP A 86 -17.63 -13.00 -3.21
N ASP A 87 -16.85 -13.35 -2.17
CA ASP A 87 -17.31 -13.29 -0.79
C ASP A 87 -17.08 -11.92 -0.15
N ILE A 88 -18.17 -11.21 0.11
CA ILE A 88 -18.16 -9.90 0.77
C ILE A 88 -17.47 -9.96 2.15
N PHE A 89 -17.63 -11.08 2.86
CA PHE A 89 -17.07 -11.24 4.21
C PHE A 89 -15.57 -11.57 4.20
N PHE A 90 -15.15 -12.55 3.39
CA PHE A 90 -13.78 -13.07 3.41
C PHE A 90 -12.81 -12.28 2.54
N LYS A 91 -13.26 -11.68 1.44
CA LYS A 91 -12.41 -10.86 0.55
C LYS A 91 -11.52 -9.85 1.28
N PRO A 92 -12.05 -8.95 2.16
CA PRO A 92 -11.19 -7.99 2.85
C PRO A 92 -10.22 -8.65 3.85
N ILE A 93 -10.58 -9.81 4.41
CA ILE A 93 -9.74 -10.54 5.35
C ILE A 93 -8.55 -11.17 4.62
N VAL A 94 -8.82 -11.83 3.49
CA VAL A 94 -7.80 -12.46 2.65
C VAL A 94 -6.83 -11.41 2.13
N LEU A 95 -7.33 -10.31 1.56
CA LEU A 95 -6.50 -9.22 1.07
C LEU A 95 -5.58 -8.67 2.16
N HIS A 96 -6.11 -8.46 3.37
CA HIS A 96 -5.31 -7.98 4.49
C HIS A 96 -4.23 -8.99 4.91
N LEU A 97 -4.55 -10.28 5.00
CA LEU A 97 -3.59 -11.32 5.37
C LEU A 97 -2.47 -11.51 4.33
N LEU A 98 -2.75 -11.20 3.07
CA LEU A 98 -1.77 -11.21 1.98
C LEU A 98 -0.92 -9.92 1.89
N GLY A 99 -1.20 -8.93 2.74
CA GLY A 99 -0.48 -7.66 2.77
C GLY A 99 -0.95 -6.63 1.75
N PHE A 100 -2.08 -6.87 1.06
CA PHE A 100 -2.69 -5.89 0.18
C PHE A 100 -3.53 -4.87 0.96
N MET A 101 -3.73 -3.70 0.38
CA MET A 101 -4.61 -2.68 0.94
C MET A 101 -6.06 -3.14 0.88
N ALA A 102 -6.58 -3.65 2.01
CA ALA A 102 -7.96 -4.07 2.16
C ALA A 102 -8.91 -2.86 2.30
N GLY A 103 -9.24 -2.22 1.17
CA GLY A 103 -10.20 -1.13 1.07
C GLY A 103 -9.57 0.25 0.77
N ASP A 104 -10.42 1.13 0.23
CA ASP A 104 -10.00 2.45 -0.24
C ASP A 104 -9.77 3.42 0.93
N THR A 105 -10.61 3.34 1.97
CA THR A 105 -10.53 4.22 3.13
C THR A 105 -9.67 3.64 4.26
N PRO A 106 -8.95 4.49 5.05
CA PRO A 106 -8.23 4.03 6.24
C PRO A 106 -9.13 3.33 7.28
N ALA A 107 -10.41 3.70 7.34
CA ALA A 107 -11.38 3.09 8.25
C ALA A 107 -11.67 1.64 7.85
N ASP A 108 -11.83 1.37 6.54
CA ASP A 108 -12.09 0.02 6.05
C ASP A 108 -10.88 -0.88 6.22
N ARG A 109 -9.66 -0.34 6.04
CA ARG A 109 -8.41 -1.05 6.33
C ARG A 109 -8.32 -1.46 7.80
N ARG A 110 -8.69 -0.57 8.74
CA ARG A 110 -8.73 -0.91 10.18
C ARG A 110 -9.78 -1.97 10.49
N LYS A 111 -10.96 -1.92 9.86
CA LYS A 111 -11.99 -2.94 10.01
C LYS A 111 -11.51 -4.30 9.48
N ALA A 112 -10.87 -4.32 8.32
CA ALA A 112 -10.30 -5.53 7.74
C ALA A 112 -9.20 -6.12 8.63
N ALA A 113 -8.28 -5.27 9.14
CA ALA A 113 -7.25 -5.67 10.08
C ALA A 113 -7.84 -6.30 11.35
N HIS A 114 -8.82 -5.61 11.96
CA HIS A 114 -9.49 -6.12 13.15
C HIS A 114 -10.20 -7.45 12.90
N ARG A 115 -10.95 -7.58 11.79
CA ARG A 115 -11.61 -8.84 11.41
C ARG A 115 -10.60 -9.96 11.16
N SER A 116 -9.45 -9.65 10.58
CA SER A 116 -8.42 -10.65 10.26
C SER A 116 -7.71 -11.23 11.49
N SER A 117 -7.81 -10.59 12.67
CA SER A 117 -7.14 -11.05 13.91
C SER A 117 -7.47 -12.49 14.31
N GLY A 118 -8.66 -13.00 13.96
CA GLY A 118 -9.09 -14.36 14.24
C GLY A 118 -8.84 -15.34 13.09
N PHE A 119 -8.09 -14.95 12.06
CA PHE A 119 -7.86 -15.77 10.87
C PHE A 119 -6.38 -15.91 10.56
N MET A 120 -6.03 -17.02 9.92
CA MET A 120 -4.66 -17.36 9.54
C MET A 120 -4.68 -18.08 8.19
N ILE A 121 -3.69 -17.79 7.35
CA ILE A 121 -3.44 -18.57 6.13
C ILE A 121 -2.39 -19.64 6.47
N ALA A 122 -2.74 -20.90 6.24
CA ALA A 122 -1.82 -22.03 6.40
C ALA A 122 -2.15 -23.10 5.37
N ASP A 123 -1.13 -23.74 4.79
CA ASP A 123 -1.27 -24.80 3.79
C ASP A 123 -2.11 -24.39 2.56
N GLY A 124 -2.02 -23.11 2.16
CA GLY A 124 -2.80 -22.57 1.04
C GLY A 124 -4.29 -22.46 1.30
N LYS A 125 -4.73 -22.54 2.57
CA LYS A 125 -6.12 -22.43 3.00
C LYS A 125 -6.31 -21.35 4.05
N LEU A 126 -7.53 -20.83 4.13
CA LEU A 126 -7.93 -19.88 5.16
C LEU A 126 -8.46 -20.65 6.38
N TRP A 127 -7.93 -20.35 7.55
CA TRP A 127 -8.31 -20.96 8.82
C TRP A 127 -8.84 -19.90 9.77
N LYS A 128 -9.93 -20.22 10.47
CA LYS A 128 -10.38 -19.47 11.64
C LYS A 128 -9.69 -20.04 12.88
N VAL A 129 -8.96 -19.20 13.60
CA VAL A 129 -8.26 -19.56 14.83
C VAL A 129 -9.15 -19.23 16.02
N SER A 130 -9.37 -20.21 16.89
CA SER A 130 -10.06 -19.93 18.14
C SER A 130 -9.10 -19.29 19.14
N SER A 131 -9.51 -18.15 19.72
CA SER A 131 -8.74 -17.49 20.77
C SER A 131 -9.04 -18.06 22.16
N LYS A 132 -10.05 -18.94 22.31
CA LYS A 132 -10.50 -19.45 23.61
C LYS A 132 -9.83 -20.79 23.91
N ALA A 133 -9.19 -20.89 25.08
CA ALA A 133 -8.54 -22.11 25.54
C ALA A 133 -9.49 -23.31 25.70
N ASN A 134 -10.79 -23.04 25.94
CA ASN A 134 -11.82 -24.08 26.11
C ASN A 134 -12.57 -24.43 24.82
N ASP A 135 -12.14 -23.92 23.67
CA ASP A 135 -12.80 -24.29 22.43
C ASP A 135 -12.43 -25.72 22.02
N ARG A 136 -13.40 -26.47 21.50
CA ARG A 136 -13.21 -27.90 21.18
C ARG A 136 -12.18 -28.10 20.07
N VAL A 137 -12.11 -27.15 19.15
CA VAL A 137 -11.23 -27.19 17.98
C VAL A 137 -10.39 -25.93 17.93
N ALA A 138 -9.07 -26.10 17.81
CA ALA A 138 -8.13 -24.99 17.78
C ALA A 138 -8.26 -24.13 16.50
N ARG A 139 -8.55 -24.77 15.37
CA ARG A 139 -8.71 -24.12 14.07
C ARG A 139 -9.75 -24.80 13.19
N THR A 140 -10.52 -24.01 12.46
CA THR A 140 -11.58 -24.49 11.56
C THR A 140 -11.32 -23.96 10.15
N GLU A 141 -11.53 -24.79 9.13
CA GLU A 141 -11.31 -24.39 7.73
C GLU A 141 -12.40 -23.40 7.29
N CYS A 142 -12.03 -22.27 6.72
CA CYS A 142 -12.97 -21.32 6.15
C CYS A 142 -13.32 -21.73 4.72
N ILE A 143 -14.60 -21.77 4.39
CA ILE A 143 -15.09 -22.01 3.04
C ILE A 143 -15.87 -20.81 2.51
N PRO A 144 -15.90 -20.61 1.19
CA PRO A 144 -16.73 -19.58 0.58
C PRO A 144 -18.20 -19.72 0.95
N SER A 145 -18.92 -18.60 1.10
CA SER A 145 -20.36 -18.64 1.46
C SER A 145 -21.17 -19.37 0.38
N SER A 146 -20.78 -19.21 -0.89
CA SER A 146 -21.35 -19.91 -2.05
C SER A 146 -21.23 -21.44 -1.96
N GLN A 147 -20.19 -21.95 -1.29
CA GLN A 147 -19.95 -23.40 -1.13
C GLN A 147 -20.57 -23.96 0.16
N GLY A 148 -20.89 -23.10 1.14
CA GLY A 148 -21.42 -23.51 2.44
C GLY A 148 -22.71 -24.33 2.35
N PHE A 149 -23.66 -23.90 1.51
CA PHE A 149 -24.93 -24.62 1.34
C PHE A 149 -24.73 -26.02 0.73
N ALA A 150 -23.90 -26.13 -0.31
CA ALA A 150 -23.60 -27.42 -0.94
C ALA A 150 -22.92 -28.38 0.05
N GLN A 151 -22.03 -27.86 0.90
CA GLN A 151 -21.36 -28.64 1.94
C GLN A 151 -22.34 -29.10 3.03
N ALA A 152 -23.29 -28.26 3.42
CA ALA A 152 -24.35 -28.63 4.36
C ALA A 152 -25.26 -29.73 3.79
N LEU A 153 -25.70 -29.59 2.53
CA LEU A 153 -26.53 -30.58 1.84
C LEU A 153 -25.82 -31.94 1.70
N LYS A 154 -24.54 -31.92 1.32
CA LYS A 154 -23.70 -33.13 1.25
C LYS A 154 -23.60 -33.83 2.60
N THR A 155 -23.43 -33.07 3.68
CA THR A 155 -23.31 -33.62 5.04
C THR A 155 -24.64 -34.20 5.52
N HIS A 156 -25.74 -33.51 5.27
CA HIS A 156 -27.09 -33.97 5.55
C HIS A 156 -27.36 -35.33 4.87
N THR A 157 -27.12 -35.43 3.56
CA THR A 157 -27.39 -36.65 2.78
C THR A 157 -26.48 -37.81 3.17
N THR A 158 -25.18 -37.56 3.36
CA THR A 158 -24.19 -38.62 3.66
C THR A 158 -24.45 -39.27 5.03
N ASN A 159 -24.89 -38.49 6.01
CA ASN A 159 -25.07 -38.96 7.37
C ASN A 159 -26.48 -39.53 7.66
N GLY A 160 -27.28 -39.79 6.62
CA GLY A 160 -28.63 -40.36 6.77
C GLY A 160 -29.71 -39.32 7.05
N CYS A 161 -29.65 -38.16 6.40
CA CYS A 161 -30.60 -37.05 6.53
C CYS A 161 -30.66 -36.49 7.96
N PHE A 162 -29.50 -36.12 8.49
CA PHE A 162 -29.40 -35.46 9.79
C PHE A 162 -30.31 -34.23 9.88
N GLY A 163 -30.99 -34.06 11.01
CA GLY A 163 -31.69 -32.81 11.29
C GLY A 163 -30.73 -31.59 11.27
N PRO A 164 -31.28 -30.36 11.22
CA PRO A 164 -30.47 -29.13 11.14
C PRO A 164 -29.42 -29.03 12.25
N ASP A 165 -29.80 -29.32 13.50
CA ASP A 165 -28.92 -29.21 14.67
C ASP A 165 -27.73 -30.18 14.61
N LEU A 166 -27.99 -31.44 14.21
CA LEU A 166 -26.96 -32.46 14.07
C LEU A 166 -26.01 -32.13 12.91
N THR A 167 -26.56 -31.60 11.82
CA THR A 167 -25.78 -31.15 10.66
C THR A 167 -24.87 -29.97 11.07
N GLN A 168 -25.40 -28.99 11.79
CA GLN A 168 -24.64 -27.86 12.31
C GLN A 168 -23.54 -28.30 13.28
N LEU A 169 -23.86 -29.20 14.21
CA LEU A 169 -22.90 -29.72 15.19
C LEU A 169 -21.75 -30.46 14.50
N HIS A 170 -22.03 -31.23 13.45
CA HIS A 170 -21.01 -31.92 12.67
C HIS A 170 -20.12 -30.97 11.86
N LEU A 171 -20.71 -29.92 11.28
CA LEU A 171 -19.98 -28.98 10.42
C LEU A 171 -19.14 -27.99 11.22
N ARG A 172 -19.64 -27.55 12.38
CA ARG A 172 -19.01 -26.50 13.21
C ARG A 172 -17.56 -26.81 13.62
N ASP A 173 -17.20 -28.09 13.73
CA ASP A 173 -15.82 -28.48 14.04
C ASP A 173 -14.86 -28.34 12.87
N LYS A 174 -15.35 -28.56 11.64
CA LYS A 174 -14.52 -28.70 10.44
C LYS A 174 -14.51 -27.44 9.61
N TYR A 175 -15.66 -26.80 9.45
CA TYR A 175 -15.86 -25.70 8.52
C TYR A 175 -16.49 -24.49 9.19
N PHE A 176 -16.10 -23.30 8.73
CA PHE A 176 -16.67 -22.02 9.14
C PHE A 176 -17.01 -21.19 7.91
N TRP A 177 -18.25 -20.71 7.86
CA TRP A 177 -18.71 -19.71 6.92
C TRP A 177 -19.81 -18.85 7.58
N PRO A 178 -19.96 -17.57 7.19
CA PRO A 178 -21.03 -16.70 7.65
C PRO A 178 -22.37 -17.02 6.97
#